data_AF-A0A527ZM14-F1
#
_entry.id   AF-A0A527ZM14-F1
#
_cell.length_a   1.000
_cell.length_b   1.000
_cell.length_c   1.000
_cell.angle_alpha   90.00
_cell.angle_beta   90.00
_cell.angle_gamma   90.00
#
_symmetry.space_group_name_H-M   'P 1'
#
loop_
_entity.id
_entity.type
_entity.pdbx_description
1 polymer ?
#
loop_
_entity_poly.entity_id
_entity_poly.type
_entity_poly.pdbx_seq_one_letter_code
_entity_poly.pdbx_strand_id
1 'polypeptide(L)' 'HEPVEYMDRVWADEEWSGGASSPFLVPGALTTIGAEIREPVGPLHWAGTHMATHYRGYMEGALVAGEAAAHRIIASPRA' A
#
# COMPACT_ATOMS: atom_id res chain seq x y z
N HIS A 1 -13.54 -28.21 -26.76
CA HIS A 1 -12.55 -27.76 -25.76
C HIS A 1 -13.23 -27.85 -24.41
N GLU A 2 -12.81 -28.80 -23.58
CA GLU A 2 -13.31 -28.98 -22.21
C GLU A 2 -12.20 -28.58 -21.24
N PRO A 3 -12.43 -27.61 -20.33
CA PRO A 3 -11.41 -27.20 -19.37
C PRO A 3 -11.13 -28.31 -18.37
N VAL A 4 -9.85 -28.52 -18.05
CA VAL A 4 -9.40 -29.52 -17.06
C VAL A 4 -9.62 -29.03 -15.62
N GLU A 5 -9.52 -27.72 -15.39
CA GLU A 5 -9.66 -27.11 -14.07
C GLU A 5 -10.09 -25.64 -14.18
N TYR A 6 -10.78 -25.15 -13.14
CA TYR A 6 -11.16 -23.74 -12.96
C TYR A 6 -10.99 -23.35 -11.49
N MET A 7 -10.39 -22.19 -11.25
CA MET A 7 -10.28 -21.59 -9.91
C MET A 7 -10.49 -20.08 -9.99
N ASP A 8 -11.22 -19.55 -9.02
CA ASP A 8 -11.51 -18.14 -8.87
C ASP A 8 -11.27 -17.63 -7.45
N ARG A 9 -11.22 -16.31 -7.32
CA ARG A 9 -11.09 -15.63 -6.04
C ARG A 9 -11.83 -14.30 -6.10
N VAL A 10 -12.81 -14.15 -5.21
CA VAL A 10 -13.50 -12.88 -4.99
C VAL A 10 -12.75 -12.09 -3.93
N TRP A 11 -11.89 -11.18 -4.37
CA TRP A 11 -11.08 -10.35 -3.47
C TRP A 11 -11.89 -9.34 -2.67
N ALA A 12 -13.09 -8.99 -3.14
CA ALA A 12 -14.00 -8.11 -2.40
C ALA A 12 -14.45 -8.71 -1.05
N ASP A 13 -14.41 -10.04 -0.93
CA ASP A 13 -14.82 -10.75 0.29
C ASP A 13 -13.63 -11.09 1.21
N GLU A 14 -12.41 -10.67 0.85
CA GLU A 14 -11.22 -10.92 1.66
C GLU A 14 -11.10 -9.86 2.76
N GLU A 15 -11.34 -10.28 4.00
CA GLU A 15 -11.46 -9.40 5.18
C GLU A 15 -10.24 -8.50 5.41
N TRP A 16 -9.04 -9.03 5.20
CA TRP A 16 -7.80 -8.34 5.56
C TRP A 16 -7.27 -7.43 4.45
N SER A 17 -7.65 -7.70 3.21
CA SER A 17 -7.29 -6.91 2.02
C SER A 17 -8.33 -5.83 1.74
N GLY A 18 -9.61 -6.11 2.05
CA GLY A 18 -10.74 -5.22 1.75
C GLY A 18 -11.00 -5.03 0.26
N GLY A 19 -10.47 -5.92 -0.60
CA GLY A 19 -10.51 -5.82 -2.05
C GLY A 19 -9.15 -6.10 -2.71
N ALA A 20 -9.12 -5.90 -4.03
CA ALA A 20 -7.90 -5.97 -4.85
C ALA A 20 -8.04 -5.05 -6.08
N SER A 21 -6.95 -4.68 -6.74
CA SER A 21 -5.53 -4.91 -6.37
C SER A 21 -4.91 -3.80 -5.53
N SER A 22 -5.47 -2.59 -5.58
CA SER A 22 -5.04 -1.43 -4.80
C SER A 22 -6.24 -0.51 -4.56
N PRO A 23 -6.38 0.11 -3.37
CA PRO A 23 -7.37 1.14 -3.12
C PRO A 23 -7.13 2.33 -4.05
N PHE A 24 -8.22 2.97 -4.41
CA PHE A 24 -8.24 4.24 -5.13
C PHE A 24 -8.64 5.35 -4.17
N LEU A 25 -8.22 6.57 -4.47
CA LEU A 25 -8.63 7.74 -3.71
C LEU A 25 -9.94 8.27 -4.31
N VAL A 26 -10.93 8.51 -3.45
CA VAL A 26 -12.17 9.18 -3.84
C VAL A 26 -11.90 10.61 -4.29
N PRO A 27 -12.78 11.23 -5.12
CA PRO A 27 -12.63 12.62 -5.53
C PRO A 27 -12.39 13.55 -4.34
N GLY A 28 -11.42 14.46 -4.47
CA GLY A 28 -11.02 15.39 -3.42
C GLY A 28 -10.01 14.84 -2.40
N ALA A 29 -9.95 13.52 -2.16
CA ALA A 29 -9.05 12.95 -1.15
C ALA A 29 -7.57 13.23 -1.48
N LEU A 30 -7.16 13.09 -2.75
CA LEU A 30 -5.78 13.37 -3.14
C LEU A 30 -5.37 14.83 -2.87
N THR A 31 -6.27 15.79 -3.10
CA THR A 31 -5.99 17.22 -2.90
C THR A 31 -6.11 17.66 -1.45
N THR A 32 -6.89 16.95 -0.63
CA THR A 32 -7.12 17.31 0.77
C THR A 32 -6.15 16.64 1.74
N ILE A 33 -5.71 15.41 1.46
CA ILE A 33 -4.86 14.62 2.37
C ILE A 33 -3.65 13.96 1.69
N GLY A 34 -3.46 14.16 0.38
CA GLY A 34 -2.45 13.42 -0.38
C GLY A 34 -1.00 13.77 -0.03
N ALA A 35 -0.76 14.96 0.52
CA ALA A 35 0.56 15.38 1.00
C ALA A 35 0.90 14.71 2.35
N GLU A 36 -0.10 14.59 3.22
CA GLU A 36 0.04 14.13 4.60
C GLU A 36 -0.04 12.61 4.73
N ILE A 37 -0.62 11.90 3.76
CA ILE A 37 -0.89 10.45 3.84
C ILE A 37 0.35 9.56 4.09
N ARG A 38 1.56 10.09 3.88
CA ARG A 38 2.84 9.37 4.10
C ARG A 38 3.63 9.87 5.30
N GLU A 39 3.14 10.91 5.99
CA GLU A 39 3.83 11.51 7.12
C GLU A 39 3.80 10.57 8.33
N PRO A 40 4.94 10.32 8.99
CA PRO A 40 4.97 9.46 10.17
C PRO A 40 4.23 10.11 11.35
N VAL A 41 3.74 9.28 12.27
CA VAL A 41 3.11 9.73 13.51
C VAL A 41 3.98 9.28 14.69
N GLY A 42 4.83 10.17 15.19
CA GLY A 42 5.82 9.83 16.21
C GLY A 42 6.74 8.69 15.71
N PRO A 43 6.86 7.56 16.43
CA PRO A 43 7.67 6.42 16.00
C PRO A 43 6.99 5.52 14.95
N LEU A 44 5.76 5.83 14.51
CA LEU A 44 5.02 5.04 13.53
C LEU A 44 5.32 5.50 12.10
N HIS A 45 5.78 4.57 11.26
CA HIS A 45 6.07 4.80 9.86
C HIS A 45 5.17 3.94 8.97
N TRP A 46 4.73 4.50 7.83
CA TRP A 46 3.84 3.84 6.90
C TRP A 46 4.60 3.16 5.76
N ALA A 47 4.21 1.92 5.46
CA ALA A 47 4.73 1.12 4.35
C ALA A 47 3.57 0.60 3.48
N GLY A 48 3.86 -0.38 2.62
CA GLY A 48 2.90 -0.96 1.69
C GLY A 48 2.79 -0.19 0.38
N THR A 49 2.34 -0.85 -0.67
CA THR A 49 2.41 -0.32 -2.05
C THR A 49 1.69 1.03 -2.24
N HIS A 50 0.69 1.33 -1.41
CA HIS A 50 -0.03 2.60 -1.43
C HIS A 50 0.83 3.80 -1.00
N MET A 51 1.86 3.55 -0.21
CA MET A 51 2.82 4.57 0.23
C MET A 51 3.92 4.83 -0.81
N ALA A 52 4.05 3.96 -1.81
CA ALA A 52 5.07 4.09 -2.84
C ALA A 52 4.91 5.38 -3.68
N THR A 53 6.04 5.96 -4.08
CA THR A 53 6.12 7.08 -5.03
C THR A 53 6.21 6.60 -6.48
N HIS A 54 6.61 5.35 -6.68
CA HIS A 54 6.71 4.67 -7.98
C HIS A 54 6.03 3.31 -7.87
N TYR A 55 5.44 2.83 -8.97
CA TYR A 55 4.79 1.50 -9.05
C TYR A 55 3.73 1.25 -7.96
N ARG A 56 3.03 2.32 -7.53
CA ARG A 56 1.93 2.22 -6.57
C ARG A 56 0.86 1.24 -7.07
N GLY A 57 0.48 0.31 -6.20
CA GLY A 57 -0.49 -0.74 -6.50
C GLY A 57 0.13 -2.03 -7.06
N TYR A 58 1.45 -2.06 -7.26
CA TYR A 58 2.20 -3.23 -7.73
C TYR A 58 3.11 -3.78 -6.62
N MET A 59 3.63 -4.98 -6.82
CA MET A 59 4.56 -5.63 -5.90
C MET A 59 5.85 -4.81 -5.74
N GLU A 60 6.36 -4.22 -6.81
CA GLU A 60 7.51 -3.32 -6.81
C GLU A 60 7.27 -2.11 -5.91
N GLY A 61 6.04 -1.56 -5.91
CA GLY A 61 5.66 -0.49 -5.00
C GLY A 61 5.72 -0.91 -3.54
N ALA A 62 5.35 -2.16 -3.22
CA ALA A 62 5.46 -2.68 -1.85
C ALA A 62 6.91 -2.77 -1.39
N LEU A 63 7.82 -3.21 -2.27
CA LEU A 63 9.27 -3.25 -2.00
C LEU A 63 9.82 -1.84 -1.76
N VAL A 64 9.57 -0.91 -2.70
CA VAL A 64 10.04 0.47 -2.62
C VAL A 64 9.55 1.16 -1.35
N ALA A 65 8.27 1.00 -1.01
CA ALA A 65 7.70 1.61 0.20
C ALA A 65 8.25 0.97 1.49
N GLY A 66 8.46 -0.34 1.49
CA GLY A 66 9.02 -1.07 2.63
C GLY A 66 10.46 -0.64 2.95
N GLU A 67 11.32 -0.60 1.93
CA GLU A 67 12.70 -0.13 2.08
C GLU A 67 12.76 1.33 2.55
N ALA A 68 11.92 2.20 1.98
CA ALA A 68 11.84 3.59 2.39
C ALA A 68 11.41 3.73 3.86
N ALA A 69 10.42 2.96 4.32
CA ALA A 69 9.99 2.96 5.71
C ALA A 69 11.10 2.46 6.64
N ALA A 70 11.81 1.38 6.27
CA ALA A 70 12.93 0.85 7.04
C ALA A 70 14.07 1.87 7.19
N HIS A 71 14.46 2.55 6.09
CA HIS A 71 15.47 3.61 6.15
C HIS A 71 15.06 4.77 7.05
N ARG A 72 13.79 5.19 7.01
CA ARG A 72 13.28 6.23 7.92
C ARG A 72 13.43 5.81 9.38
N ILE A 73 13.03 4.58 9.72
CA ILE A 73 13.15 4.05 11.09
C ILE A 73 14.61 4.00 11.56
N ILE A 74 15.52 3.54 10.70
CA ILE A 74 16.96 3.45 11.03
C ILE A 74 17.56 4.84 11.24
N ALA A 75 17.15 5.83 10.45
CA ALA A 75 17.61 7.22 10.56
C ALA A 75 16.97 7.99 11.72
N SER A 76 15.81 7.55 12.21
CA SER A 76 15.13 8.18 13.33
C SER A 76 15.92 7.99 14.63
N PRO A 77 16.14 9.05 15.43
CA PRO A 77 16.75 8.93 16.74
C PRO A 77 15.92 7.97 17.60
N ARG A 78 16.59 7.07 18.33
CA ARG A 78 15.91 6.32 19.38
C ARG A 78 15.47 7.31 20.46
N ALA A 79 14.20 7.26 20.82
CA ALA A 79 13.63 8.02 21.93
C ALA A 79 14.30 7.63 23.26
#